data_AF-A0A6H1MRL9-F1
#
_entry.id   AF-A0A6H1MRL9-F1
#
_cell.length_a   1.000
_cell.length_b   1.000
_cell.length_c   1.000
_cell.angle_alpha   90.00
_cell.angle_beta   90.00
_cell.angle_gamma   90.00
#
_symmetry.space_group_name_H-M   'P 1'
#
loop_
_entity.id
_entity.type
_entity.pdbx_description
1 polymer ?
#
loop_
_entity_poly.entity_id
_entity_poly.type
_entity_poly.pdbx_seq_one_letter_code
_entity_poly.pdbx_strand_id
1 'polypeptide(L)' 'MFVPEKSETSIDKILVDGADAVALGRFSLVVKANGRHLSMLVAFHFTVESGYLVRLHLYEDTDLVARAVTASD' A
#
# COMPACT_ATOMS: atom_id res chain seq x y z
N MET A 1 13.70 3.10 4.36
CA MET A 1 13.15 1.79 3.97
C MET A 1 12.99 1.69 2.46
N PHE A 2 12.22 2.56 1.82
CA PHE A 2 12.05 2.58 0.35
C PHE A 2 12.61 3.86 -0.30
N VAL A 3 12.78 3.85 -1.63
CA VAL A 3 13.15 5.02 -2.46
C VAL A 3 11.88 5.69 -2.96
N PRO A 4 11.48 6.87 -2.43
CA PRO A 4 10.19 7.49 -2.75
C PRO A 4 9.96 7.73 -4.24
N GLU A 5 11.01 8.12 -4.97
CA GLU A 5 10.96 8.45 -6.40
C GLU A 5 10.74 7.22 -7.28
N LYS A 6 10.87 6.01 -6.71
CA LYS A 6 10.62 4.72 -7.38
C LYS A 6 9.43 3.98 -6.77
N SER A 7 8.67 4.63 -5.90
CA SER A 7 7.45 4.08 -5.33
C SER A 7 6.28 4.45 -6.24
N GLU A 8 5.57 3.44 -6.71
CA GLU A 8 4.36 3.60 -7.51
C GLU A 8 3.17 2.98 -6.79
N THR A 9 2.00 3.58 -7.00
CA THR A 9 0.72 3.07 -6.52
C THR A 9 -0.26 3.10 -7.68
N SER A 10 -0.92 1.97 -7.93
CA SER A 10 -2.07 1.91 -8.84
C SER A 10 -3.31 1.50 -8.07
N ILE A 11 -4.46 2.08 -8.43
CA ILE A 11 -5.77 1.67 -7.94
C ILE A 11 -6.48 0.97 -9.09
N ASP A 12 -6.85 -0.28 -8.86
CA ASP A 12 -7.47 -1.15 -9.85
C ASP A 12 -9.02 -1.08 -9.74
N LYS A 13 -9.55 -0.90 -8.53
CA LYS A 13 -10.99 -0.84 -8.26
C LYS A 13 -11.29 -0.07 -6.97
N ILE A 14 -12.43 0.61 -6.92
CA ILE A 14 -12.98 1.19 -5.69
C ILE A 14 -14.41 0.67 -5.50
N LEU A 15 -14.71 0.18 -4.30
CA LEU A 15 -16.06 -0.16 -3.85
C LEU A 15 -16.47 0.87 -2.79
N VAL A 16 -17.69 1.39 -2.88
CA VAL A 16 -18.19 2.43 -1.97
C VAL A 16 -19.54 1.99 -1.41
N ASP A 17 -19.70 2.13 -0.10
CA ASP A 17 -20.97 1.95 0.62
C ASP A 17 -21.13 3.06 1.66
N GLY A 18 -22.01 4.02 1.38
CA GLY A 18 -22.18 5.20 2.23
C GLY A 18 -20.89 6.00 2.41
N ALA A 19 -20.45 6.16 3.67
CA ALA A 19 -19.22 6.87 4.01
C ALA A 19 -17.97 5.97 3.94
N ASP A 20 -18.15 4.65 3.80
CA ASP A 20 -17.07 3.67 3.77
C ASP A 20 -16.69 3.30 2.34
N ALA A 21 -15.40 3.07 2.12
CA ALA A 21 -14.87 2.66 0.83
C ALA A 21 -13.72 1.67 0.98
N VAL A 22 -13.59 0.79 -0.01
CA VAL A 22 -12.43 -0.08 -0.20
C VAL A 22 -11.81 0.20 -1.56
N ALA A 23 -10.59 0.73 -1.58
CA ALA A 23 -9.79 0.83 -2.79
C ALA A 23 -8.84 -0.38 -2.87
N LEU A 24 -8.97 -1.17 -3.93
CA LEU A 24 -8.09 -2.28 -4.26
C LEU A 24 -7.04 -1.81 -5.26
N GLY A 25 -5.80 -2.17 -5.04
CA GLY A 25 -4.70 -1.69 -5.86
C GLY A 25 -3.42 -2.47 -5.66
N ARG A 26 -2.31 -1.82 -6.03
CA ARG A 26 -0.98 -2.39 -5.97
C ARG A 26 0.03 -1.35 -5.57
N PHE A 27 0.94 -1.77 -4.69
CA PHE A 27 2.18 -1.06 -4.44
C PHE A 27 3.31 -1.70 -5.22
N SER A 28 4.20 -0.84 -5.71
CA SER A 28 5.43 -1.18 -6.41
C SER A 28 6.52 -0.34 -5.77
N LEU A 29 7.41 -0.96 -5.00
CA LEU A 29 8.36 -0.27 -4.12
C LEU A 29 9.78 -0.79 -4.35
N VAL A 30 10.77 0.06 -4.08
CA VAL A 30 12.20 -0.31 -4.13
C VAL A 30 12.82 -0.11 -2.75
N VAL A 31 13.36 -1.17 -2.15
CA VAL A 31 14.06 -1.12 -0.86
C VAL A 31 15.36 -0.33 -1.03
N LYS A 32 15.52 0.75 -0.25
CA LYS A 32 16.68 1.65 -0.35
C LYS A 32 18.00 0.96 0.02
N ALA A 33 17.96 0.00 0.95
CA ALA A 33 19.15 -0.64 1.49
C ALA A 33 19.81 -1.65 0.53
N ASN A 34 19.01 -2.45 -0.18
CA ASN A 34 19.49 -3.55 -1.03
C ASN A 34 18.99 -3.47 -2.49
N GLY A 35 18.27 -2.41 -2.85
CA GLY A 35 17.76 -2.21 -4.20
C GLY A 35 16.65 -3.17 -4.63
N ARG A 36 16.17 -4.07 -3.76
CA ARG A 36 15.14 -5.05 -4.11
C ARG A 36 13.83 -4.37 -4.47
N HIS A 37 13.24 -4.80 -5.59
CA HIS A 37 11.91 -4.40 -6.00
C HIS A 37 10.86 -5.34 -5.40
N LEU A 38 9.76 -4.79 -4.92
CA LEU A 38 8.61 -5.53 -4.42
C LEU A 38 7.33 -5.01 -5.07
N SER A 39 6.46 -5.94 -5.43
CA SER A 39 5.12 -5.64 -5.93
C SER A 39 4.11 -6.45 -5.12
N MET A 40 3.09 -5.79 -4.60
CA MET A 40 2.08 -6.43 -3.76
C MET A 40 0.70 -5.82 -3.95
N LEU A 41 -0.32 -6.66 -3.82
CA LEU A 41 -1.70 -6.21 -3.79
C LEU A 41 -2.01 -5.54 -2.45
N VAL A 42 -2.84 -4.51 -2.48
CA VAL A 42 -3.28 -3.77 -1.30
C VAL A 42 -4.78 -3.53 -1.31
N ALA A 43 -5.35 -3.42 -0.12
CA ALA A 43 -6.69 -2.89 0.09
C ALA A 43 -6.65 -1.75 1.11
N PHE A 44 -7.14 -0.58 0.72
CA PHE A 44 -7.36 0.56 1.61
C PHE A 44 -8.83 0.57 1.99
N HIS A 45 -9.15 0.20 3.22
CA HIS A 45 -10.48 0.37 3.78
C HIS A 45 -10.51 1.67 4.56
N PHE A 46 -11.31 2.63 4.12
CA PHE A 46 -11.34 3.96 4.71
C PHE A 46 -12.75 4.53 4.80
N THR A 47 -12.93 5.47 5.72
CA THR A 47 -14.17 6.21 5.91
C THR A 47 -13.94 7.69 5.62
N VAL A 48 -14.85 8.33 4.88
CA VAL A 48 -14.80 9.76 4.58
C VAL A 48 -15.98 10.48 5.23
N GLU A 49 -15.69 11.51 6.02
CA GLU A 49 -16.69 12.41 6.60
C GLU A 49 -16.32 13.86 6.30
N SER A 50 -17.28 14.67 5.86
CA SER A 50 -17.06 16.10 5.51
C SER A 50 -15.88 16.34 4.55
N GLY A 51 -15.60 15.37 3.66
CA GLY A 51 -14.48 15.43 2.71
C GLY A 51 -13.11 15.02 3.27
N TYR A 52 -13.04 14.54 4.53
CA TYR A 52 -11.81 14.10 5.18
C TYR A 52 -11.82 12.59 5.44
N LEU A 53 -10.66 11.96 5.29
CA LEU A 53 -10.46 10.59 5.77
C LEU A 53 -10.45 10.60 7.31
N VAL A 54 -11.43 9.94 7.93
CA VAL A 54 -11.55 9.85 9.40
C VAL A 54 -11.14 8.48 9.94
N ARG A 55 -11.00 7.48 9.06
CA ARG A 55 -10.52 6.14 9.39
C ARG A 55 -9.78 5.55 8.20
N LEU A 56 -8.72 4.79 8.47
CA LEU A 56 -7.97 4.05 7.47
C LEU A 56 -7.46 2.71 8.06
N HIS A 57 -7.73 1.62 7.36
CA HIS A 57 -7.10 0.32 7.53
C HIS A 57 -6.45 -0.10 6.22
N LEU A 58 -5.16 -0.38 6.26
CA LEU A 58 -4.41 -0.91 5.13
C LEU A 58 -4.21 -2.42 5.31
N TYR A 59 -4.55 -3.18 4.29
CA TYR A 59 -4.24 -4.59 4.18
C TYR A 59 -3.21 -4.79 3.08
N GLU A 60 -2.08 -5.39 3.43
CA GLU A 60 -0.95 -5.63 2.54
C GLU A 60 -0.19 -6.89 2.94
N ASP A 61 0.72 -7.37 2.08
CA ASP A 61 1.59 -8.50 2.38
C ASP A 61 2.78 -8.05 3.24
N THR A 62 2.53 -7.91 4.54
CA THR A 62 3.53 -7.43 5.52
C THR A 62 4.70 -8.40 5.68
N ASP A 63 4.50 -9.69 5.38
CA ASP A 63 5.54 -10.72 5.43
C ASP A 63 6.50 -10.61 4.22
N LEU A 64 5.98 -10.35 3.02
CA LEU A 64 6.80 -9.97 1.86
C LEU A 64 7.64 -8.72 2.16
N VAL A 65 7.01 -7.69 2.74
CA VAL A 65 7.71 -6.45 3.13
C VAL A 65 8.82 -6.74 4.14
N ALA A 66 8.52 -7.49 5.21
CA ALA A 66 9.49 -7.84 6.24
C ALA A 66 10.69 -8.59 5.66
N ARG A 67 10.47 -9.61 4.83
CA ARG A 67 11.55 -10.33 4.15
C ARG A 67 12.32 -9.48 3.15
N ALA A 68 11.68 -8.49 2.53
CA ALA A 68 12.35 -7.60 1.59
C ALA A 68 13.38 -6.71 2.27
N VAL A 69 13.08 -6.24 3.49
CA VAL A 69 13.92 -5.30 4.23
C VAL A 69 14.96 -5.94 5.13
N THR A 70 14.75 -7.19 5.58
CA THR A 70 15.69 -7.90 6.46
C THR A 70 16.70 -8.77 5.74
N ALA A 71 16.51 -9.04 4.45
CA ALA A 71 17.51 -9.77 3.67
C ALA A 71 18.79 -8.94 3.54
N SER A 72 19.83 -9.41 4.19
CA SER A 72 21.22 -9.05 3.90
C SER A 72 21.67 -9.82 2.66
N ASP A 73 22.36 -9.14 1.74
CA ASP A 73 23.17 -9.82 0.72
C ASP A 73 24.38 -10.51 1.38
#